data_AF-A0A7X0GAJ0-F1
#
_entry.id   AF-A0A7X0GAJ0-F1
#
_cell.length_a   1.000
_cell.length_b   1.000
_cell.length_c   1.000
_cell.angle_alpha   90.00
_cell.angle_beta   90.00
_cell.angle_gamma   90.00
#
_symmetry.space_group_name_H-M   'P 1'
#
loop_
_entity.id
_entity.type
_entity.pdbx_description
1 polymer ?
#
loop_
_entity_poly.entity_id
_entity_poly.type
_entity_poly.pdbx_seq_one_letter_code
_entity_poly.pdbx_strand_id
1 'polypeptide(L)' 'MVLRWLIQREVVVIPKSVRPERMAQNLDVFGFTLTEEQMGQIATLGTGASLFFDHRDPEKVSWLGGRRID' A
#
# COMPACT_ATOMS: atom_id res chain seq x y z
N MET A 1 4.17 10.28 -4.26
CA MET A 1 2.84 10.22 -4.91
C MET A 1 1.93 9.17 -4.29
N VAL A 2 2.26 7.87 -4.32
CA VAL A 2 1.36 6.81 -3.79
C VAL A 2 1.03 6.99 -2.31
N LEU A 3 2.03 7.28 -1.48
CA LEU A 3 1.80 7.55 -0.04
C LEU A 3 0.87 8.75 0.17
N ARG A 4 1.06 9.83 -0.59
CA ARG A 4 0.17 11.00 -0.56
C ARG A 4 -1.27 10.64 -0.94
N TRP A 5 -1.45 9.83 -1.99
CA TRP A 5 -2.77 9.38 -2.44
C TRP A 5 -3.53 8.60 -1.36
N LEU A 6 -2.84 7.71 -0.63
CA LEU A 6 -3.45 6.98 0.50
C LEU A 6 -3.80 7.91 1.66
N ILE A 7 -2.87 8.78 2.06
CA ILE A 7 -3.06 9.72 3.16
C ILE A 7 -4.24 10.68 2.89
N GLN A 8 -4.37 11.18 1.66
CA GLN A 8 -5.46 12.08 1.26
C GLN A 8 -6.83 11.39 1.22
N ARG A 9 -6.86 10.04 1.22
CA ARG A 9 -8.06 9.22 1.41
C ARG A 9 -8.27 8.79 2.88
N GLU A 10 -7.55 9.41 3.80
CA GLU A 10 -7.59 9.11 5.24
C GLU A 10 -7.13 7.68 5.59
N VAL A 11 -6.34 7.06 4.72
CA VAL A 11 -5.74 5.74 4.97
C VAL A 11 -4.35 5.91 5.58
N VAL A 12 -4.17 5.39 6.81
CA VAL A 12 -2.87 5.36 7.48
C VAL A 12 -1.91 4.43 6.72
N VAL A 13 -0.68 4.90 6.46
CA VAL A 13 0.34 4.18 5.69
C VAL A 13 1.53 3.75 6.56
N ILE A 14 2.06 2.54 6.30
CA ILE A 14 3.23 1.98 6.99
C ILE A 14 4.34 1.58 5.99
N PRO A 15 5.00 2.55 5.32
CA PRO A 15 6.03 2.25 4.33
C PRO A 15 7.30 1.68 4.99
N LYS A 16 7.81 0.56 4.48
CA LYS A 16 9.07 -0.04 4.95
C LYS A 16 10.24 0.35 4.04
N SER A 17 11.34 0.79 4.65
CA SER A 17 12.63 0.98 3.98
C SER A 17 13.77 0.69 4.96
N VAL A 18 14.92 0.28 4.43
CA VAL A 18 16.19 0.18 5.20
C VAL A 18 17.19 1.28 4.82
N ARG A 19 16.85 2.11 3.83
CA ARG A 19 17.68 3.21 3.32
C ARG A 19 17.21 4.53 3.94
N PRO A 20 18.06 5.26 4.69
CA PRO A 20 17.67 6.50 5.35
C PRO A 20 17.10 7.55 4.39
N GLU A 21 17.67 7.68 3.19
CA GLU A 21 17.24 8.67 2.18
C GLU A 21 15.81 8.38 1.71
N ARG A 22 15.45 7.10 1.60
CA ARG A 22 14.09 6.66 1.27
C ARG A 22 13.12 6.87 2.44
N MET A 23 13.57 6.72 3.69
CA MET A 23 12.75 7.01 4.86
C MET A 23 12.40 8.50 4.90
N ALA A 24 13.39 9.37 4.69
CA ALA A 24 13.18 10.81 4.57
C ALA A 24 12.23 11.15 3.41
N GLN A 25 12.45 10.58 2.22
CA GLN A 25 11.57 10.77 1.07
C GLN A 25 10.12 10.30 1.33
N ASN A 26 9.94 9.19 2.06
CA ASN A 26 8.61 8.67 2.38
C ASN A 26 7.85 9.56 3.36
N LEU A 27 8.57 10.28 4.23
CA LEU A 27 8.01 11.27 5.15
C LEU A 27 7.73 12.61 4.46
N ASP A 28 8.49 12.96 3.43
CA ASP A 28 8.32 14.20 2.65
C ASP A 28 7.17 14.12 1.63
N VAL A 29 5.97 13.83 2.13
CA VAL A 29 4.75 13.70 1.31
C VAL A 29 3.63 14.65 1.74
N PHE A 30 3.90 15.55 2.68
CA PHE A 30 2.94 16.51 3.21
C PHE A 30 3.05 17.90 2.56
N GLY A 31 4.16 18.20 1.88
CA GLY A 31 4.40 19.48 1.22
C GLY A 31 3.63 19.71 -0.09
N PHE A 32 2.83 18.75 -0.54
CA PHE A 32 2.02 18.87 -1.74
C PHE A 32 0.68 18.14 -1.58
N THR A 33 -0.25 18.41 -2.49
CA THR A 33 -1.54 17.72 -2.57
C THR A 33 -1.77 17.20 -3.98
N LEU A 34 -2.57 16.14 -4.10
CA LEU A 34 -3.04 15.68 -5.41
C LEU A 34 -4.34 16.40 -5.75
N THR A 35 -4.49 16.82 -7.00
CA THR A 35 -5.75 17.38 -7.51
C THR A 35 -6.81 16.29 -7.63
N GLU A 36 -8.08 16.67 -7.69
CA GLU A 36 -9.18 15.71 -7.90
C GLU A 36 -8.99 14.89 -9.18
N GLU A 37 -8.52 15.51 -10.25
CA GLU A 37 -8.21 14.83 -11.51
C GLU A 37 -7.13 13.76 -11.32
N GLN A 38 -6.03 14.09 -10.63
CA GLN A 38 -4.95 13.14 -10.33
C GLN A 38 -5.45 11.99 -9.44
N MET A 39 -6.29 12.31 -8.44
CA MET A 39 -6.92 11.30 -7.58
C MET A 39 -7.79 10.36 -8.40
N GLY A 40 -8.56 10.90 -9.34
CA GLY A 40 -9.41 10.13 -10.27
C GLY A 40 -8.60 9.24 -11.20
N GLN A 41 -7.51 9.76 -11.78
CA GLN A 41 -6.62 8.97 -12.64
C GLN A 41 -5.98 7.80 -11.91
N ILE A 42 -5.55 7.96 -10.65
CA ILE A 42 -4.97 6.86 -9.87
C ILE A 42 -6.04 5.81 -9.54
N ALA A 43 -7.29 6.22 -9.30
CA ALA A 43 -8.38 5.30 -8.98
C ALA A 43 -8.68 4.31 -10.12
N THR A 44 -8.45 4.69 -11.39
CA THR A 44 -8.67 3.79 -12.55
C THR A 44 -7.65 2.66 -12.66
N LEU A 45 -6.54 2.73 -11.92
CA LEU A 45 -5.49 1.70 -11.93
C LEU A 45 -5.84 0.48 -11.05
N GLY A 46 -6.93 0.54 -10.27
CA GLY A 46 -7.35 -0.53 -9.38
C GLY A 46 -7.84 -1.76 -10.14
N THR A 47 -7.18 -2.91 -9.96
CA THR A 47 -7.58 -4.18 -10.59
C THR A 47 -8.58 -4.99 -9.76
N GLY A 48 -8.83 -4.59 -8.51
CA GLY A 48 -9.69 -5.33 -7.57
C GLY A 48 -9.08 -6.64 -7.05
N ALA A 49 -7.82 -6.94 -7.38
CA ALA A 49 -7.13 -8.16 -6.99
C ALA A 49 -5.93 -7.88 -6.06
N SER A 50 -5.69 -8.80 -5.12
CA SER A 50 -4.49 -8.81 -4.28
C SER A 50 -3.24 -9.11 -5.12
N LEU A 51 -2.13 -8.42 -4.85
CA LEU A 51 -0.85 -8.68 -5.51
C LEU A 51 -0.12 -9.93 -4.96
N PHE A 52 -0.61 -10.54 -3.88
CA PHE A 52 0.03 -11.68 -3.23
C PHE A 52 -0.81 -12.95 -3.34
N PHE A 53 -1.96 -12.98 -2.66
CA PHE A 53 -2.92 -14.08 -2.71
C PHE A 53 -4.31 -13.62 -2.24
N ASP A 54 -5.34 -14.39 -2.60
CA ASP A 54 -6.69 -14.23 -2.07
C ASP A 54 -6.79 -14.96 -0.71
N HIS A 55 -7.25 -14.25 0.32
CA HIS A 55 -7.43 -14.81 1.66
C HIS A 55 -8.58 -15.83 1.72
N ARG A 56 -9.41 -15.90 0.68
CA ARG A 56 -10.53 -16.83 0.57
C ARG A 56 -10.15 -18.13 -0.14
N ASP A 57 -8.94 -18.23 -0.69
CA ASP A 57 -8.42 -19.44 -1.30
C ASP A 57 -8.08 -20.49 -0.20
N PRO A 58 -8.78 -21.64 -0.14
CA PRO A 58 -8.57 -22.65 0.89
C PRO A 58 -7.12 -23.16 0.96
N GLU A 59 -6.42 -23.23 -0.17
CA GLU A 59 -5.02 -23.68 -0.20
C GLU A 59 -4.09 -22.68 0.50
N LYS A 60 -4.34 -21.37 0.31
CA LYS A 60 -3.54 -20.30 0.93
C LYS A 60 -3.82 -20.18 2.42
N VAL A 61 -5.07 -20.40 2.84
CA VAL A 61 -5.45 -20.45 4.25
C VAL A 61 -4.72 -21.58 4.97
N SER A 62 -4.72 -22.79 4.38
CA SER A 62 -4.01 -23.95 4.94
C SER A 62 -2.49 -23.68 5.04
N TRP A 63 -1.89 -23.16 3.97
CA TRP A 63 -0.47 -22.80 3.95
C TRP A 63 -0.11 -21.79 5.05
N LEU A 64 -0.88 -20.72 5.22
CA LEU A 64 -0.60 -19.70 6.22
C LEU A 64 -0.80 -20.22 7.65
N GLY A 65 -1.90 -20.94 7.90
CA GLY A 65 -2.23 -21.49 9.22
C GLY A 65 -1.28 -22.60 9.69
N GLY A 66 -0.65 -23.31 8.74
CA GLY A 66 0.34 -24.35 9.04
C GLY A 66 1.75 -23.83 9.34
N ARG A 67 2.02 -22.53 9.20
CA ARG A 67 3.37 -21.98 9.43
C ARG A 67 3.72 -22.02 10.92
N ARG A 68 4.84 -22.68 11.23
CA ARG A 68 5.53 -22.57 12.51
C ARG A 68 6.68 -21.58 12.35
N ILE A 69 6.87 -20.72 13.34
CA ILE A 69 8.02 -19.82 13.44
C ILE A 69 8.76 -20.27 14.69
N ASP A 70 10.03 -20.63 14.50
CA ASP A 70 10.91 -21.08 15.56
C ASP A 70 11.41 -19.90 16.42
#